data_AF-A0A9C9WC87-F1
#
_entry.id   AF-A0A9C9WC87-F1
#
_cell.length_a   1.000
_cell.length_b   1.000
_cell.length_c   1.000
_cell.angle_alpha   90.00
_cell.angle_beta   90.00
_cell.angle_gamma   90.00
#
_symmetry.space_group_name_H-M   'P 1'
#
loop_
_entity.id
_entity.type
_entity.pdbx_description
1 polymer ?
#
loop_
_entity_poly.entity_id
_entity_poly.type
_entity_poly.pdbx_seq_one_letter_code
_entity_poly.pdbx_strand_id
1 'polypeptide(L)'
;MSLKEKYKLGHWKIIHCSNCDARLCGHPILLILAYVVYIWVVGWFIAWAYLEQTFLPLLYLIPVWLILDYFNVAVLPLSVLRPKRH
;
A
#
# COMPACT_ATOMS: atom_id res chain seq x y z
N MET A 1 -7.20 -3.83 -16.17
CA MET A 1 -6.06 -3.75 -15.23
C MET A 1 -6.23 -4.86 -14.19
N SER A 2 -5.24 -5.71 -14.02
CA SER A 2 -5.33 -6.89 -13.13
C SER A 2 -5.14 -6.50 -11.66
N LEU A 3 -5.75 -7.24 -10.72
CA LEU A 3 -5.53 -7.07 -9.27
C LEU A 3 -4.04 -7.16 -8.91
N LYS A 4 -3.29 -8.02 -9.61
CA LYS A 4 -1.84 -8.15 -9.44
C LYS A 4 -1.07 -6.86 -9.80
N GLU A 5 -1.58 -6.08 -10.75
CA GLU A 5 -0.99 -4.79 -11.13
C GLU A 5 -1.32 -3.70 -10.12
N LYS A 6 -2.56 -3.69 -9.59
CA LYS A 6 -2.95 -2.83 -8.46
C LYS A 6 -2.10 -3.10 -7.22
N TYR A 7 -1.82 -4.37 -6.92
CA TYR A 7 -0.97 -4.73 -5.79
C TYR A 7 0.46 -4.20 -5.97
N LYS A 8 1.01 -4.28 -7.19
CA LYS A 8 2.33 -3.70 -7.51
C LYS A 8 2.36 -2.18 -7.30
N LEU A 9 1.28 -1.48 -7.63
CA LEU A 9 1.16 -0.03 -7.44
C LEU A 9 1.22 0.39 -5.98
N GLY A 10 0.54 -0.35 -5.09
CA GLY A 10 0.58 -0.12 -3.64
C GLY A 10 1.99 -0.28 -3.04
N HIS A 11 2.90 -0.92 -3.76
CA HIS A 11 4.33 -1.06 -3.42
C HIS A 11 5.25 -0.15 -4.25
N TRP A 12 4.76 1.02 -4.67
CA TRP A 12 5.55 2.00 -5.43
C TRP A 12 6.09 1.49 -6.78
N LYS A 13 5.57 0.38 -7.33
CA LYS A 13 5.99 -0.08 -8.66
C LYS A 13 5.26 0.66 -9.77
N ILE A 14 6.00 0.95 -10.82
CA ILE A 14 5.46 1.53 -12.05
C ILE A 14 4.79 0.42 -12.86
N ILE A 15 3.57 0.66 -13.33
CA ILE A 15 2.88 -0.20 -14.29
C ILE A 15 2.73 0.53 -15.63
N HIS A 16 2.52 -0.24 -16.70
CA HIS A 16 2.27 0.29 -18.03
C HIS A 16 0.81 0.04 -18.40
N CYS A 17 0.18 1.06 -18.98
CA CYS A 17 -1.15 0.96 -19.53
C CYS A 17 -1.14 0.05 -20.77
N SER A 18 -1.86 -1.07 -20.77
CA SER A 18 -1.89 -2.00 -21.91
C SER A 18 -2.44 -1.39 -23.22
N ASN A 19 -3.25 -0.34 -23.12
CA ASN A 19 -3.88 0.30 -24.28
C ASN A 19 -3.12 1.54 -24.79
N CYS A 20 -2.34 2.18 -23.92
CA CYS A 20 -1.78 3.51 -24.17
C CYS A 20 -0.28 3.61 -23.91
N ASP A 21 0.33 2.55 -23.39
CA ASP A 21 1.74 2.43 -22.99
C ASP A 21 2.23 3.54 -22.05
N ALA A 22 1.31 4.30 -21.46
CA ALA A 22 1.60 5.34 -20.48
C ALA A 22 2.10 4.69 -19.18
N ARG A 23 3.10 5.32 -18.56
CA ARG A 23 3.61 4.93 -17.24
C ARG A 23 2.67 5.44 -16.16
N LEU A 24 2.09 4.52 -15.41
CA LEU A 24 1.19 4.79 -14.31
C LEU A 24 1.87 4.43 -12.99
N CYS A 25 1.63 5.22 -11.96
CA CYS A 25 1.93 4.88 -10.57
C CYS A 25 0.71 5.13 -9.69
N GLY A 26 0.73 4.64 -8.44
CA GLY A 26 -0.27 5.06 -7.46
C GLY A 26 -0.03 6.52 -7.07
N HIS A 27 -1.10 7.22 -6.70
CA HIS A 27 -1.02 8.64 -6.34
C HIS A 27 -0.04 8.85 -5.17
N PRO A 28 1.05 9.62 -5.36
CA PRO A 28 2.19 9.61 -4.46
C PRO A 28 1.85 10.07 -3.04
N ILE A 29 1.01 11.10 -2.90
CA ILE A 29 0.60 11.61 -1.57
C ILE A 29 -0.17 10.56 -0.78
N LEU A 30 -1.11 9.85 -1.42
CA LEU A 30 -1.92 8.83 -0.75
C LEU A 30 -1.08 7.60 -0.41
N LEU A 31 -0.12 7.26 -1.28
CA LEU A 31 0.86 6.21 -1.02
C LEU A 31 1.77 6.53 0.17
N ILE A 32 2.22 7.79 0.31
CA ILE A 32 2.98 8.23 1.50
C ILE A 32 2.13 8.09 2.75
N LEU A 33 0.88 8.58 2.73
CA LEU A 33 -0.02 8.47 3.88
C LEU A 33 -0.25 7.01 4.28
N ALA A 34 -0.52 6.13 3.30
CA ALA A 34 -0.65 4.70 3.56
C ALA A 34 0.63 4.13 4.20
N TYR A 35 1.81 4.49 3.69
CA TYR A 35 3.10 4.05 4.25
C TYR A 35 3.35 4.54 5.68
N VAL A 36 2.98 5.78 5.99
CA VAL A 36 3.08 6.31 7.37
C VAL A 36 2.21 5.48 8.30
N VAL A 37 0.99 5.13 7.89
CA VAL A 37 0.11 4.29 8.71
C VAL A 37 0.66 2.86 8.84
N TYR A 38 1.29 2.30 7.80
CA TYR A 38 2.00 1.02 7.92
C TYR A 38 3.11 1.06 8.98
N ILE A 39 3.95 2.09 8.92
CA ILE A 39 5.04 2.27 9.91
C ILE A 39 4.45 2.44 11.31
N TRP A 40 3.36 3.20 11.44
CA TRP A 40 2.65 3.38 12.69
C TRP A 40 2.14 2.05 13.27
N VAL A 41 1.51 1.21 12.45
CA VAL A 41 1.01 -0.12 12.84
C VAL A 41 2.17 -1.03 13.28
N VAL A 42 3.29 -1.01 12.55
CA VAL A 42 4.51 -1.76 12.94
C VAL A 42 5.11 -1.22 14.24
N GLY A 43 5.10 0.10 14.45
CA GLY A 43 5.54 0.72 15.69
C GLY A 43 4.70 0.29 16.89
N TRP A 44 3.37 0.25 16.74
CA TRP A 44 2.46 -0.29 17.76
C TRP A 44 2.69 -1.76 18.03
N PHE A 45 2.98 -2.55 16.99
CA PHE A 45 3.33 -3.95 17.16
C PHE A 45 4.56 -4.11 18.06
N ILE A 46 5.64 -3.36 17.80
CA ILE A 46 6.87 -3.41 18.60
C ILE A 46 6.60 -2.94 20.04
N ALA A 47 5.86 -1.84 20.21
CA ALA A 47 5.54 -1.30 21.53
C ALA A 47 4.72 -2.29 22.37
N TRP A 48 3.70 -2.92 21.78
CA TRP A 48 2.88 -3.92 22.47
C TRP A 48 3.65 -5.21 22.77
N ALA A 49 4.45 -5.71 21.83
CA ALA A 49 5.30 -6.87 22.08
C ALA A 49 6.29 -6.62 23.24
N TYR A 50 6.83 -5.40 23.34
CA TYR A 50 7.73 -5.02 24.42
C TYR A 50 7.03 -4.92 25.78
N LEU A 51 5.83 -4.32 25.83
CA LEU A 51 5.07 -4.09 27.07
C LEU A 51 4.44 -5.38 27.62
N GLU A 52 3.80 -6.17 26.78
CA GLU A 52 3.05 -7.36 27.20
C GLU A 52 3.94 -8.61 27.28
N GLN A 53 5.18 -8.57 26.76
CA GLN A 53 6.09 -9.73 26.65
C GLN A 53 5.43 -10.96 25.97
N THR A 54 4.35 -10.74 25.22
CA THR A 54 3.58 -11.78 24.53
C THR A 54 3.36 -11.42 23.08
N PHE A 55 3.19 -12.44 22.25
CA PHE A 55 2.88 -12.30 20.82
C PHE A 55 1.37 -12.31 20.52
N LEU A 56 0.52 -12.50 21.54
CA LEU A 56 -0.95 -12.41 21.41
C LEU A 56 -1.43 -11.13 20.69
N PRO A 57 -0.83 -9.95 20.91
CA PRO A 57 -1.21 -8.74 20.20
C PRO A 57 -1.05 -8.83 18.67
N LEU A 58 -0.20 -9.71 18.13
CA LEU A 58 -0.11 -9.94 16.68
C LEU A 58 -1.44 -10.35 16.08
N LEU A 59 -2.18 -11.23 16.75
CA LEU A 59 -3.43 -11.76 16.21
C LEU A 59 -4.48 -10.66 16.01
N TYR A 60 -4.50 -9.67 16.90
CA TYR A 60 -5.38 -8.50 16.80
C TYR A 60 -4.95 -7.51 15.72
N LEU A 61 -3.66 -7.47 15.40
CA LEU A 61 -3.10 -6.57 14.39
C LEU A 61 -3.22 -7.11 12.96
N ILE A 62 -3.35 -8.43 12.77
CA ILE A 62 -3.61 -9.05 11.45
C ILE A 62 -4.84 -8.46 10.75
N PRO A 63 -6.04 -8.37 11.35
CA PRO A 63 -7.20 -7.80 10.67
C PRO A 63 -7.02 -6.32 10.36
N VAL A 64 -6.35 -5.56 11.23
CA VAL A 64 -6.03 -4.14 10.98
C VAL A 64 -5.13 -3.99 9.76
N TRP A 65 -4.09 -4.83 9.66
CA TRP A 65 -3.19 -4.86 8.51
C TRP A 65 -3.95 -5.23 7.23
N LEU A 66 -4.76 -6.29 7.25
CA LEU A 66 -5.54 -6.72 6.08
C LEU A 66 -6.51 -5.64 5.59
N ILE A 67 -7.16 -4.91 6.50
CA ILE A 67 -8.00 -3.77 6.14
C ILE A 67 -7.16 -2.69 5.45
N LEU A 68 -5.99 -2.36 6.02
CA LEU A 68 -5.10 -1.37 5.44
C LEU A 68 -4.65 -1.75 4.03
N ASP A 69 -4.29 -3.02 3.84
CA ASP A 69 -3.85 -3.56 2.56
C ASP A 69 -4.98 -3.53 1.54
N TYR A 70 -6.20 -3.88 1.95
CA TYR A 70 -7.39 -3.76 1.11
C TYR A 70 -7.62 -2.32 0.66
N PHE A 71 -7.56 -1.33 1.57
CA PHE A 71 -7.70 0.08 1.21
C PHE A 71 -6.59 0.56 0.28
N ASN A 72 -5.34 0.16 0.54
CA ASN A 72 -4.17 0.51 -0.28
C ASN A 72 -4.28 -0.05 -1.70
N VAL A 73 -4.94 -1.20 -1.90
CA VAL A 73 -5.12 -1.82 -3.22
C VAL A 73 -6.41 -1.37 -3.92
N ALA A 74 -7.50 -1.21 -3.18
CA ALA A 74 -8.83 -0.93 -3.72
C ALA A 74 -9.05 0.56 -3.99
N VAL A 75 -8.64 1.42 -3.07
CA VAL A 75 -9.00 2.86 -3.05
C VAL A 75 -7.92 3.73 -3.68
N LEU A 76 -6.68 3.26 -3.76
CA LEU A 76 -5.55 4.10 -4.15
C LEU A 76 -5.65 4.51 -5.63
N PRO A 77 -5.84 5.82 -5.91
CA PRO A 77 -6.07 6.29 -7.26
C PRO A 77 -4.76 6.26 -8.06
N LEU A 78 -4.91 6.11 -9.37
CA LEU A 78 -3.80 6.07 -10.30
C LEU A 78 -3.39 7.50 -10.68
N SER A 79 -2.09 7.72 -10.80
CA SER A 79 -1.53 8.95 -11.33
C SER A 79 -0.61 8.64 -12.52
N VAL A 80 -0.63 9.52 -13.52
CA VAL A 80 0.16 9.36 -14.74
C VAL A 80 1.54 9.96 -14.49
N LEU A 81 2.58 9.12 -14.54
CA LEU A 81 3.97 9.55 -14.35
C LEU A 81 4.56 10.18 -15.62
N ARG A 82 4.17 9.62 -16.78
CA ARG A 82 4.57 10.13 -18.09
C ARG A 82 3.45 9.86 -19.11
N PRO A 83 2.91 10.91 -19.75
CA PRO A 83 2.01 10.73 -20.89
C PRO A 83 2.79 10.15 -22.08
N LYS A 84 2.11 9.37 -22.94
CA LYS A 84 2.68 8.76 -24.14
C LYS A 84 3.44 9.82 -24.95
N ARG A 85 4.75 9.63 -25.17
CA ARG A 85 5.48 10.43 -26.17
C ARG A 85 4.98 9.98 -27.54
N HIS A 86 4.34 10.90 -28.26
CA HIS A 86 4.18 10.81 -29.70
C HIS A 86 5.54 10.85 -30.39
#